data_AF-M9L7B1-F1
#
_entry.id   AF-M9L7B1-F1
#
_cell.length_a   1.000
_cell.length_b   1.000
_cell.length_c   1.000
_cell.angle_alpha   90.00
_cell.angle_beta   90.00
_cell.angle_gamma   90.00
#
_symmetry.space_group_name_H-M   'P 1'
#
loop_
_entity.id
_entity.type
_entity.pdbx_description
1 polymer ?
#
loop_
_entity_poly.entity_id
_entity_poly.type
_entity_poly.pdbx_seq_one_letter_code
_entity_poly.pdbx_strand_id
1 'polypeptide(L)'
;MKKSIERDSKLELIRIFSMLFIVSSHYVLHGGIVNEVTGFDFNGLTSDFLYIGGKIGANLFIMLSGYLLCDCIYKTERLLKTALITLFYSTIGLLLGLIVFNDISVIDIIKSFFPIITDRYWFVTTYFLILVFMPYLNYAIIILNKKQLEFLLLLGFVLWCFIPTFFNQDLNFSNFIWFIFLYILGSGMKKYKFLYVDTAKSFIISLVFYLLIFISIQLLKLCSLQSEFFETKIYFFTNSHSILTFFFTVFFFNGMLSLKSFTNYWLNKVAKATFAIYLIHDNDFIREWLWKDLLKVSDYRHSSIFIWHYIFSILLIFLIGVILEILREVVFKMLLEDKIKKISTNCNLILSKFFPE
;
A
#
# COMPACT_ATOMS: atom_id res chain seq x y z
N MET A 1 23.78 6.39 -27.55
CA MET A 1 22.49 6.32 -26.81
C MET A 1 22.65 5.35 -25.64
N LYS A 2 22.56 5.80 -24.38
CA LYS A 2 22.51 4.87 -23.24
C LYS A 2 21.21 4.06 -23.37
N LYS A 3 21.33 2.77 -23.66
CA LYS A 3 20.20 1.83 -23.68
C LYS A 3 19.54 1.91 -22.30
N SER A 4 18.35 2.51 -22.22
CA SER A 4 17.60 2.53 -20.97
C SER A 4 17.35 1.08 -20.57
N ILE A 5 17.79 0.69 -19.37
CA ILE A 5 17.46 -0.63 -18.82
C ILE A 5 15.93 -0.73 -18.83
N GLU A 6 15.40 -1.63 -19.65
CA GLU A 6 13.96 -1.83 -19.71
C GLU A 6 13.48 -2.37 -18.36
N ARG A 7 12.39 -1.79 -17.84
CA ARG A 7 11.82 -2.18 -16.54
C ARG A 7 11.11 -3.51 -16.69
N ASP A 8 11.39 -4.44 -15.78
CA ASP A 8 10.68 -5.71 -15.71
C ASP A 8 9.23 -5.48 -15.27
N SER A 9 8.29 -5.69 -16.20
CA SER A 9 6.87 -5.43 -15.97
C SER A 9 6.25 -6.38 -14.94
N LYS A 10 6.87 -7.51 -14.60
CA LYS A 10 6.36 -8.37 -13.52
C LYS A 10 6.42 -7.68 -12.15
N LEU A 11 7.44 -6.85 -11.92
CA LEU A 11 7.57 -6.08 -10.69
C LEU A 11 6.58 -4.91 -10.67
N GLU A 12 6.28 -4.34 -11.84
CA GLU A 12 5.26 -3.31 -11.98
C GLU A 12 3.84 -3.86 -11.78
N LEU A 13 3.57 -5.11 -12.16
CA LEU A 13 2.31 -5.79 -11.84
C LEU A 13 2.08 -5.87 -10.32
N ILE A 14 3.11 -6.10 -9.51
CA ILE A 14 2.97 -6.11 -8.05
C ILE A 14 2.40 -4.78 -7.56
N ARG A 15 2.87 -3.64 -8.09
CA ARG A 15 2.33 -2.32 -7.73
C ARG A 15 0.87 -2.15 -8.15
N ILE A 16 0.53 -2.61 -9.36
CA ILE A 16 -0.83 -2.53 -9.88
C ILE A 16 -1.78 -3.37 -9.01
N PHE A 17 -1.43 -4.63 -8.73
CA PHE A 17 -2.21 -5.48 -7.84
C PHE A 17 -2.32 -4.91 -6.44
N SER A 18 -1.23 -4.39 -5.89
CA SER A 18 -1.23 -3.73 -4.58
C SER A 18 -2.22 -2.56 -4.56
N MET A 19 -2.22 -1.72 -5.60
CA MET A 19 -3.15 -0.59 -5.70
C MET A 19 -4.59 -1.04 -5.93
N LEU A 20 -4.81 -2.08 -6.74
CA LEU A 20 -6.15 -2.66 -6.92
C LEU A 20 -6.70 -3.15 -5.59
N PHE A 21 -5.93 -3.92 -4.83
CA PHE A 21 -6.34 -4.39 -3.50
C PHE A 21 -6.66 -3.25 -2.52
N ILE A 22 -5.88 -2.16 -2.53
CA ILE A 22 -6.13 -0.97 -1.71
C ILE A 22 -7.45 -0.29 -2.12
N VAL A 23 -7.60 0.06 -3.41
CA VAL A 23 -8.80 0.78 -3.89
C VAL A 23 -10.06 -0.08 -3.72
N SER A 24 -9.98 -1.40 -3.93
CA SER A 24 -11.10 -2.32 -3.70
C SER A 24 -11.54 -2.37 -2.24
N SER A 25 -10.59 -2.37 -1.30
CA SER A 25 -10.90 -2.31 0.13
C SER A 25 -11.49 -0.96 0.52
N HIS A 26 -10.96 0.13 -0.05
CA HIS A 26 -11.45 1.49 0.15
C HIS A 26 -12.85 1.72 -0.44
N TYR A 27 -13.19 1.05 -1.55
CA TYR A 27 -14.56 1.03 -2.08
C TYR A 27 -15.55 0.54 -1.01
N VAL A 28 -15.20 -0.52 -0.28
CA VAL A 28 -16.06 -1.08 0.77
C VAL A 28 -16.02 -0.22 2.05
N LEU A 29 -14.82 0.17 2.50
CA LEU A 29 -14.61 0.92 3.73
C LEU A 29 -15.18 2.34 3.65
N HIS A 30 -14.74 3.12 2.67
CA HIS A 30 -15.11 4.53 2.54
C HIS A 30 -16.47 4.71 1.83
N GLY A 31 -16.91 3.71 1.08
CA GLY A 31 -18.26 3.64 0.53
C GLY A 31 -19.35 3.36 1.58
N GLY A 32 -18.99 3.16 2.84
CA GLY A 32 -19.92 3.00 3.96
C GLY A 32 -20.50 1.60 4.14
N ILE A 33 -20.09 0.62 3.34
CA ILE A 33 -20.64 -0.74 3.37
C ILE A 33 -20.26 -1.48 4.66
N VAL A 34 -19.07 -1.22 5.22
CA VAL A 34 -18.60 -1.88 6.46
C VAL A 34 -19.47 -1.51 7.68
N ASN A 35 -20.16 -0.37 7.65
CA ASN A 35 -20.96 0.13 8.77
C ASN A 35 -22.35 -0.53 8.85
N GLU A 36 -22.76 -1.23 7.81
CA GLU A 36 -23.90 -2.13 7.86
C GLU A 36 -23.33 -3.50 8.24
N VAL A 37 -23.92 -4.19 9.23
CA VAL A 37 -23.61 -5.61 9.45
C VAL A 37 -24.05 -6.34 8.18
N THR A 38 -23.10 -6.50 7.26
CA THR A 38 -23.40 -6.99 5.93
C THR A 38 -23.89 -8.42 6.06
N GLY A 39 -25.14 -8.65 5.64
CA GLY A 39 -25.76 -9.96 5.64
C GLY A 39 -24.99 -10.96 4.77
N PHE A 40 -25.37 -12.23 4.87
CA PHE A 40 -24.78 -13.33 4.08
C PHE A 40 -25.26 -13.34 2.61
N ASP A 41 -25.79 -12.23 2.12
CA ASP A 41 -26.20 -12.08 0.72
C ASP A 41 -24.99 -11.94 -0.21
N PHE A 42 -25.18 -12.18 -1.51
CA PHE A 42 -24.09 -12.18 -2.49
C PHE A 42 -23.24 -10.89 -2.47
N ASN A 43 -23.88 -9.73 -2.32
CA ASN A 43 -23.19 -8.45 -2.28
C ASN A 43 -22.43 -8.24 -0.95
N GLY A 44 -22.94 -8.78 0.16
CA GLY A 44 -22.24 -8.79 1.46
C GLY A 44 -20.99 -9.66 1.42
N LEU A 45 -21.11 -10.88 0.90
CA LEU A 45 -19.98 -11.77 0.69
C LEU A 45 -18.93 -11.16 -0.25
N THR A 46 -19.39 -10.53 -1.35
CA THR A 46 -18.50 -9.82 -2.28
C THR A 46 -17.77 -8.68 -1.57
N SER A 47 -18.47 -7.91 -0.75
CA SER A 47 -17.89 -6.78 -0.01
C SER A 47 -16.82 -7.23 0.97
N ASP A 48 -17.08 -8.29 1.75
CA ASP A 48 -16.07 -8.87 2.64
C ASP A 48 -14.87 -9.39 1.85
N PHE A 49 -15.11 -10.06 0.71
CA PHE A 49 -14.05 -10.56 -0.15
C PHE A 49 -13.16 -9.42 -0.67
N LEU A 50 -13.73 -8.29 -1.06
CA LEU A 50 -12.98 -7.11 -1.53
C LEU A 50 -12.22 -6.40 -0.40
N TYR A 51 -12.82 -6.33 0.80
CA TYR A 51 -12.26 -5.62 1.95
C TYR A 51 -10.90 -6.17 2.40
N ILE A 52 -10.69 -7.50 2.29
CA ILE A 52 -9.46 -8.21 2.68
C ILE A 52 -8.19 -7.59 2.04
N GLY A 53 -8.30 -7.04 0.82
CA GLY A 53 -7.16 -6.58 0.04
C GLY A 53 -6.39 -5.39 0.63
N GLY A 54 -7.03 -4.52 1.43
CA GLY A 54 -6.45 -3.20 1.74
C GLY A 54 -5.06 -3.26 2.38
N LYS A 55 -4.96 -4.04 3.47
CA LYS A 55 -3.70 -4.21 4.21
C LYS A 55 -2.70 -5.11 3.47
N ILE A 56 -3.18 -6.08 2.70
CA ILE A 56 -2.36 -6.90 1.79
C ILE A 56 -1.64 -6.01 0.77
N GLY A 57 -2.37 -5.10 0.13
CA GLY A 57 -1.80 -4.19 -0.87
C GLY A 57 -0.73 -3.27 -0.27
N ALA A 58 -0.97 -2.73 0.92
CA ALA A 58 0.04 -1.95 1.64
C ALA A 58 1.31 -2.79 1.93
N ASN A 59 1.15 -4.03 2.38
CA ASN A 59 2.29 -4.90 2.66
C ASN A 59 3.11 -5.21 1.39
N LEU A 60 2.43 -5.54 0.28
CA LEU A 60 3.08 -5.81 -1.01
C LEU A 60 3.87 -4.60 -1.54
N PHE A 61 3.35 -3.38 -1.37
CA PHE A 61 4.08 -2.15 -1.75
C PHE A 61 5.41 -2.00 -0.99
N ILE A 62 5.42 -2.28 0.31
CA ILE A 62 6.61 -2.14 1.15
C ILE A 62 7.61 -3.27 0.91
N MET A 63 7.15 -4.52 0.77
CA MET A 63 8.01 -5.64 0.39
C MET A 63 8.66 -5.41 -0.98
N LEU A 64 7.90 -4.91 -1.96
CA LEU A 64 8.44 -4.55 -3.27
C LEU A 64 9.49 -3.43 -3.16
N SER A 65 9.24 -2.45 -2.28
CA SER A 65 10.20 -1.37 -2.03
C SER A 65 11.51 -1.91 -1.46
N GLY A 66 11.45 -2.79 -0.45
CA GLY A 66 12.62 -3.47 0.09
C GLY A 66 13.38 -4.29 -0.95
N TYR A 67 12.66 -5.02 -1.81
CA TYR A 67 13.23 -5.81 -2.89
C TYR A 67 13.94 -4.94 -3.95
N LEU A 68 13.35 -3.82 -4.35
CA LEU A 68 13.92 -2.95 -5.38
C LEU A 68 15.06 -2.07 -4.86
N LEU A 69 14.97 -1.63 -3.60
CA LEU A 69 15.84 -0.59 -3.06
C LEU A 69 17.04 -1.12 -2.26
N CYS A 70 17.10 -2.41 -1.90
CA CYS A 70 18.19 -2.95 -1.10
C CYS A 70 19.59 -2.79 -1.71
N ASP A 71 19.69 -2.81 -3.05
CA ASP A 71 20.96 -2.65 -3.76
C ASP A 71 21.14 -1.21 -4.31
N CYS A 72 20.21 -0.31 -3.98
CA CYS A 72 20.28 1.08 -4.43
C CYS A 72 21.07 1.94 -3.46
N ILE A 73 21.97 2.75 -4.00
CA ILE A 73 22.53 3.90 -3.29
C ILE A 73 21.40 4.90 -2.98
N TYR A 74 21.48 5.51 -1.80
CA TYR A 74 20.57 6.57 -1.40
C TYR A 74 20.63 7.77 -2.37
N LYS A 75 19.45 8.35 -2.63
CA LYS A 75 19.31 9.55 -3.45
C LYS A 75 18.23 10.44 -2.84
N THR A 76 18.60 11.63 -2.40
CA THR A 76 17.66 12.65 -1.89
C THR A 76 16.54 12.97 -2.89
N GLU A 77 16.81 12.84 -4.20
CA GLU A 77 15.81 12.98 -5.26
C GLU A 77 14.55 12.13 -5.02
N ARG A 78 14.68 10.91 -4.48
CA ARG A 78 13.51 10.07 -4.15
C ARG A 78 12.66 10.73 -3.07
N LEU A 79 13.27 11.17 -1.98
CA LEU A 79 12.55 11.85 -0.90
C LEU A 79 11.86 13.11 -1.41
N LEU A 80 12.57 13.95 -2.17
CA LEU A 80 11.99 15.18 -2.73
C LEU A 80 10.81 14.87 -3.65
N LYS A 81 10.95 13.87 -4.53
CA LYS A 81 9.85 13.46 -5.42
C LYS A 81 8.65 12.95 -4.66
N THR A 82 8.84 12.12 -3.63
CA THR A 82 7.76 11.66 -2.75
C THR A 82 7.11 12.82 -1.99
N ALA A 83 7.89 13.74 -1.41
CA ALA A 83 7.36 14.90 -0.71
C ALA A 83 6.55 15.82 -1.62
N LEU A 84 7.07 16.12 -2.81
CA LEU A 84 6.43 17.06 -3.74
C LEU A 84 5.16 16.48 -4.38
N ILE A 85 5.13 15.19 -4.73
CA ILE A 85 3.90 14.58 -5.26
C ILE A 85 2.81 14.53 -4.19
N THR A 86 3.16 14.24 -2.93
CA THR A 86 2.22 14.25 -1.80
C THR A 86 1.71 15.65 -1.52
N LEU A 87 2.59 16.65 -1.46
CA LEU A 87 2.20 18.05 -1.30
C LEU A 87 1.28 18.51 -2.43
N PHE A 88 1.59 18.15 -3.67
CA PHE A 88 0.78 18.50 -4.84
C PHE A 88 -0.66 18.00 -4.70
N TYR A 89 -0.86 16.70 -4.49
CA TYR A 89 -2.21 16.14 -4.38
C TYR A 89 -2.92 16.55 -3.08
N SER A 90 -2.19 16.74 -1.97
CA SER A 90 -2.77 17.27 -0.74
C SER A 90 -3.29 18.70 -0.94
N THR A 91 -2.54 19.55 -1.65
CA THR A 91 -2.95 20.92 -1.97
C THR A 91 -4.13 20.95 -2.93
N ILE A 92 -4.14 20.11 -3.97
CA ILE A 92 -5.30 20.00 -4.87
C ILE A 92 -6.55 19.56 -4.12
N GLY A 93 -6.43 18.56 -3.24
CA GLY A 93 -7.54 18.12 -2.39
C GLY A 93 -8.08 19.26 -1.52
N LEU A 94 -7.19 20.06 -0.90
CA LEU A 94 -7.60 21.25 -0.15
C LEU A 94 -8.36 22.26 -1.02
N LEU A 95 -7.83 22.57 -2.21
CA LEU A 95 -8.46 23.53 -3.13
C LEU A 95 -9.86 23.08 -3.56
N LEU A 96 -10.01 21.79 -3.89
CA LEU A 96 -11.32 21.21 -4.19
C LEU A 96 -12.22 21.24 -2.96
N GLY A 97 -11.68 20.90 -1.80
CA GLY A 97 -12.42 20.95 -0.54
C GLY A 97 -12.96 22.34 -0.24
N LEU A 98 -12.20 23.40 -0.50
CA LEU A 98 -12.63 24.80 -0.29
C LEU A 98 -13.78 25.22 -1.23
N ILE A 99 -13.94 24.52 -2.35
CA ILE A 99 -15.04 24.76 -3.31
C ILE A 99 -16.28 23.95 -2.93
N VAL A 100 -16.09 22.72 -2.43
CA VAL A 100 -17.18 21.76 -2.18
C VAL A 100 -17.73 21.85 -0.75
N PHE A 101 -16.87 22.10 0.24
CA PHE A 101 -17.23 22.14 1.65
C PHE A 101 -17.09 23.54 2.21
N ASN A 102 -18.05 23.94 3.06
CA ASN A 102 -18.06 25.27 3.67
C ASN A 102 -17.23 25.35 4.98
N ASP A 103 -16.85 24.21 5.57
CA ASP A 103 -16.27 24.15 6.92
C ASP A 103 -14.82 23.61 6.92
N ILE A 104 -13.90 24.30 6.24
CA ILE A 104 -12.47 23.97 6.30
C ILE A 104 -11.78 24.76 7.41
N SER A 105 -11.18 24.05 8.36
CA SER A 105 -10.47 24.67 9.49
C SER A 105 -9.05 25.14 9.11
N VAL A 106 -8.49 26.06 9.89
CA VAL A 106 -7.07 26.44 9.77
C VAL A 106 -6.14 25.25 9.97
N ILE A 107 -6.52 24.30 10.83
CA ILE A 107 -5.78 23.06 11.06
C ILE A 107 -5.72 22.23 9.77
N ASP A 108 -6.83 22.14 9.03
CA ASP A 108 -6.90 21.43 7.75
C ASP A 108 -6.01 22.05 6.68
N ILE A 109 -5.89 23.38 6.67
CA ILE A 109 -4.98 24.12 5.80
C ILE A 109 -3.52 23.77 6.16
N ILE A 110 -3.14 23.86 7.44
CA ILE A 110 -1.78 23.53 7.90
C ILE A 110 -1.43 22.09 7.55
N LYS A 111 -2.33 21.14 7.83
CA LYS A 111 -2.16 19.72 7.51
C LYS A 111 -1.95 19.47 6.01
N SER A 112 -2.58 20.26 5.15
CA SER A 112 -2.46 20.12 3.70
C SER A 112 -1.12 20.63 3.14
N PHE A 113 -0.51 21.61 3.80
CA PHE A 113 0.83 22.12 3.42
C PHE A 113 1.98 21.31 4.02
N PHE A 114 1.72 20.55 5.09
CA PHE A 114 2.71 19.67 5.73
C PHE A 114 2.23 18.21 5.84
N PRO A 115 1.74 17.59 4.76
CA PRO A 115 0.96 16.35 4.83
C PRO A 115 1.74 15.14 5.38
N ILE A 116 3.06 15.12 5.18
CA ILE A 116 3.94 14.08 5.71
C ILE A 116 4.18 14.27 7.21
N ILE A 117 4.38 15.51 7.67
CA ILE A 117 4.69 15.78 9.08
C ILE A 117 3.44 15.60 9.94
N THR A 118 2.27 16.01 9.41
CA THR A 118 1.00 15.95 10.14
C THR A 118 0.25 14.64 9.96
N ASP A 119 0.88 13.64 9.37
CA ASP A 119 0.32 12.31 9.11
C ASP A 119 -1.03 12.30 8.38
N ARG A 120 -1.20 13.17 7.38
CA ARG A 120 -2.44 13.22 6.56
C ARG A 120 -2.67 11.92 5.79
N TYR A 121 -1.58 11.28 5.37
CA TYR A 121 -1.60 10.00 4.69
C TYR A 121 -0.69 9.04 5.44
N TRP A 122 -1.27 8.26 6.36
CA TRP A 122 -0.53 7.35 7.24
C TRP A 122 0.50 6.49 6.49
N PHE A 123 0.12 5.97 5.32
CA PHE A 123 0.97 5.13 4.49
C PHE A 123 2.17 5.92 3.96
N VAL A 124 1.94 7.13 3.46
CA VAL A 124 2.98 7.99 2.85
C VAL A 124 3.96 8.46 3.92
N THR A 125 3.47 8.89 5.07
CA THR A 125 4.33 9.29 6.20
C THR A 125 5.27 8.16 6.59
N THR A 126 4.70 6.98 6.81
CA THR A 126 5.45 5.79 7.21
C THR A 126 6.45 5.38 6.12
N TYR A 127 6.03 5.39 4.85
CA TYR A 127 6.90 5.09 3.71
C TYR A 127 8.03 6.12 3.55
N PHE A 128 7.76 7.40 3.78
CA PHE A 128 8.77 8.45 3.74
C PHE A 128 9.85 8.20 4.80
N LEU A 129 9.46 7.81 6.02
CA LEU A 129 10.42 7.40 7.05
C LEU A 129 11.26 6.20 6.59
N ILE A 130 10.67 5.19 5.94
CA ILE A 130 11.45 4.08 5.37
C ILE A 130 12.49 4.58 4.37
N LEU A 131 12.16 5.53 3.50
CA LEU A 131 13.11 6.10 2.55
C LEU A 131 14.25 6.89 3.24
N VAL A 132 13.96 7.54 4.36
CA VAL A 132 14.98 8.24 5.19
C VAL A 132 15.92 7.22 5.85
N PHE A 133 15.39 6.14 6.42
CA PHE A 133 16.16 5.11 7.12
C PHE A 133 16.77 4.06 6.17
N MET A 134 16.37 4.06 4.90
CA MET A 134 16.80 3.13 3.85
C MET A 134 18.32 2.87 3.80
N PRO A 135 19.22 3.88 3.94
CA PRO A 135 20.67 3.63 3.89
C PRO A 135 21.14 2.68 5.00
N TYR A 136 20.64 2.88 6.22
CA TYR A 136 21.00 2.05 7.37
C TYR A 136 20.34 0.68 7.30
N LEU A 137 19.10 0.60 6.81
CA LEU A 137 18.43 -0.68 6.57
C LEU A 137 19.19 -1.50 5.52
N ASN A 138 19.60 -0.88 4.42
CA ASN A 138 20.39 -1.54 3.37
C ASN A 138 21.74 -2.03 3.90
N TYR A 139 22.43 -1.20 4.69
CA TYR A 139 23.69 -1.58 5.32
C TYR A 139 23.55 -2.79 6.25
N ALA A 140 22.51 -2.81 7.10
CA ALA A 140 22.19 -3.96 7.93
C ALA A 140 21.94 -5.22 7.08
N ILE A 141 21.18 -5.09 5.99
CA ILE A 141 20.95 -6.19 5.04
C ILE A 141 22.27 -6.68 4.44
N ILE A 142 23.22 -5.81 4.11
CA ILE A 142 24.52 -6.18 3.51
C ILE A 142 25.38 -6.97 4.49
N ILE A 143 25.49 -6.52 5.75
CA ILE A 143 26.36 -7.16 6.75
C ILE A 143 25.79 -8.48 7.27
N LEU A 144 24.49 -8.54 7.53
CA LEU A 144 23.87 -9.74 8.10
C LEU A 144 24.05 -10.91 7.15
N ASN A 145 24.54 -12.02 7.68
CA ASN A 145 24.56 -13.29 6.95
C ASN A 145 23.15 -13.91 6.90
N LYS A 146 22.99 -14.96 6.09
CA LYS A 146 21.68 -15.61 5.87
C LYS A 146 21.01 -16.03 7.19
N LYS A 147 21.74 -16.72 8.08
CA LYS A 147 21.19 -17.23 9.35
C LYS A 147 20.77 -16.09 10.27
N GLN A 148 21.56 -15.02 10.35
CA GLN A 148 21.24 -13.85 11.17
C GLN A 148 20.00 -13.13 10.66
N LEU A 149 19.87 -12.97 9.34
CA LEU A 149 18.70 -12.34 8.73
C LEU A 149 17.43 -13.20 8.92
N GLU A 150 17.53 -14.51 8.70
CA GLU A 150 16.40 -15.44 8.94
C GLU A 150 15.96 -15.43 10.40
N PHE A 151 16.91 -15.38 11.34
CA PHE A 151 16.59 -15.27 12.77
C PHE A 151 15.93 -13.92 13.12
N LEU A 152 16.43 -12.81 12.57
CA LEU A 152 15.79 -11.49 12.74
C LEU A 152 14.35 -11.49 12.22
N LEU A 153 14.11 -12.10 11.06
CA LEU A 153 12.78 -12.23 10.48
C LEU A 153 11.88 -13.16 11.30
N LEU A 154 12.43 -14.24 11.86
CA LEU A 154 11.70 -15.11 12.79
C LEU A 154 11.29 -14.35 14.06
N LEU A 155 12.19 -13.56 14.65
CA LEU A 155 11.86 -12.72 15.80
C LEU A 155 10.75 -11.73 15.47
N GLY A 156 10.87 -11.01 14.36
CA GLY A 156 9.83 -10.07 13.92
C GLY A 156 8.48 -10.75 13.66
N PHE A 157 8.49 -11.93 13.04
CA PHE A 157 7.29 -12.75 12.84
C PHE A 157 6.66 -13.18 14.17
N VAL A 158 7.46 -13.63 15.15
CA VAL A 158 6.92 -14.03 16.46
C VAL A 158 6.30 -12.82 17.17
N LEU A 159 7.02 -11.70 17.22
CA LEU A 159 6.60 -10.50 17.95
C LEU A 159 5.39 -9.81 17.34
N TRP A 160 5.35 -9.69 16.01
CA TRP A 160 4.35 -8.86 15.32
C TRP A 160 3.35 -9.66 14.51
N CYS A 161 3.54 -10.95 14.25
CA CYS A 161 2.50 -11.79 13.62
C CYS A 161 1.90 -12.80 14.58
N PHE A 162 2.74 -13.64 15.19
CA PHE A 162 2.30 -14.76 16.02
C PHE A 162 1.60 -14.27 17.30
N ILE A 163 2.25 -13.40 18.07
CA ILE A 163 1.70 -12.92 19.34
C ILE A 163 0.38 -12.15 19.15
N PRO A 164 0.29 -11.16 18.24
CA PRO A 164 -0.97 -10.45 18.00
C PRO A 164 -2.10 -11.36 17.53
N THR A 165 -1.79 -12.36 16.68
CA THR A 165 -2.83 -13.26 16.15
C THR A 165 -3.41 -14.18 17.23
N PHE A 166 -2.58 -14.79 18.07
CA PHE A 166 -3.04 -15.82 19.02
C PHE A 166 -3.38 -15.26 20.40
N PHE A 167 -2.80 -14.13 20.79
CA PHE A 167 -3.01 -13.53 22.10
C PHE A 167 -3.79 -12.21 22.04
N ASN A 168 -4.07 -11.68 20.84
CA ASN A 168 -4.74 -10.39 20.64
C ASN A 168 -4.04 -9.27 21.44
N GLN A 169 -2.70 -9.27 21.40
CA GLN A 169 -1.83 -8.29 22.06
C GLN A 169 -0.80 -7.75 21.08
N ASP A 170 -0.78 -6.43 20.90
CA ASP A 170 0.19 -5.75 20.05
C ASP A 170 1.40 -5.29 20.88
N LEU A 171 2.51 -6.03 20.78
CA LEU A 171 3.75 -5.70 21.49
C LEU A 171 4.48 -4.53 20.81
N ASN A 172 4.26 -3.31 21.33
CA ASN A 172 4.86 -2.07 20.83
C ASN A 172 4.76 -1.93 19.31
N PHE A 173 3.59 -2.30 18.76
CA PHE A 173 3.36 -2.24 17.33
C PHE A 173 3.28 -0.78 16.85
N SER A 174 3.89 -0.51 15.69
CA SER A 174 3.63 0.69 14.92
C SER A 174 3.75 0.36 13.43
N ASN A 175 3.04 1.12 12.59
CA ASN A 175 3.16 0.98 11.14
C ASN A 175 4.62 1.13 10.67
N PHE A 176 5.41 1.97 11.35
CA PHE A 176 6.82 2.17 11.01
C PHE A 176 7.68 0.93 11.27
N ILE A 177 7.56 0.32 12.44
CA ILE A 177 8.26 -0.93 12.77
C ILE A 177 7.82 -2.05 11.82
N TRP A 178 6.53 -2.15 11.54
CA TRP A 178 6.00 -3.12 10.57
C TRP A 178 6.58 -2.91 9.17
N PHE A 179 6.68 -1.66 8.71
CA PHE A 179 7.26 -1.35 7.41
C PHE A 179 8.77 -1.66 7.37
N ILE A 180 9.51 -1.45 8.47
CA ILE A 180 10.91 -1.88 8.57
C ILE A 180 11.00 -3.40 8.38
N PHE A 181 10.16 -4.16 9.10
CA PHE A 181 10.13 -5.62 8.99
C PHE A 181 9.83 -6.09 7.56
N LEU A 182 8.80 -5.54 6.92
CA LEU A 182 8.46 -5.89 5.53
C LEU A 182 9.52 -5.47 4.51
N TYR A 183 10.16 -4.31 4.72
CA TYR A 183 11.28 -3.87 3.90
C TYR A 183 12.43 -4.88 3.97
N ILE A 184 12.84 -5.25 5.19
CA ILE A 184 13.89 -6.25 5.44
C ILE A 184 13.53 -7.60 4.83
N LEU A 185 12.27 -8.04 4.95
CA LEU A 185 11.78 -9.28 4.35
C LEU A 185 11.91 -9.27 2.82
N GLY A 186 11.43 -8.21 2.17
CA GLY A 186 11.55 -8.05 0.71
C GLY A 186 13.01 -7.99 0.24
N SER A 187 13.87 -7.26 0.95
CA SER A 187 15.31 -7.20 0.70
C SER A 187 15.98 -8.56 0.88
N GLY A 188 15.61 -9.29 1.93
CA GLY A 188 16.11 -10.63 2.22
C GLY A 188 15.74 -11.64 1.13
N MET A 189 14.49 -11.63 0.68
CA MET A 189 14.02 -12.50 -0.42
C MET A 189 14.84 -12.28 -1.70
N LYS A 190 15.33 -11.05 -1.94
CA LYS A 190 16.24 -10.79 -3.05
C LYS A 190 17.66 -11.29 -2.80
N LYS A 191 18.24 -10.92 -1.65
CA LYS A 191 19.66 -11.20 -1.32
C LYS A 191 19.93 -12.69 -1.21
N TYR A 192 19.09 -13.42 -0.50
CA TYR A 192 19.33 -14.82 -0.15
C TYR A 192 18.40 -15.82 -0.83
N LYS A 193 17.39 -15.34 -1.57
CA LYS A 193 16.43 -16.18 -2.29
C LYS A 193 15.82 -17.30 -1.42
N PHE A 194 15.62 -17.02 -0.12
CA PHE A 194 14.89 -17.93 0.77
C PHE A 194 13.39 -17.87 0.47
N LEU A 195 12.66 -18.90 0.91
CA LEU A 195 11.22 -19.08 0.65
C LEU A 195 10.85 -19.30 -0.83
N TYR A 196 11.78 -19.79 -1.63
CA TYR A 196 11.49 -20.17 -3.01
C TYR A 196 10.52 -21.37 -3.04
N VAL A 197 9.29 -21.07 -3.41
CA VAL A 197 8.27 -22.05 -3.78
C VAL A 197 7.99 -21.89 -5.27
N ASP A 198 7.68 -23.00 -5.94
CA ASP A 198 7.25 -22.98 -7.33
C ASP A 198 6.06 -22.01 -7.54
N THR A 199 5.99 -21.39 -8.71
CA THR A 199 5.03 -20.32 -9.05
C THR A 199 3.59 -20.76 -8.80
N ALA A 200 3.19 -21.93 -9.31
CA ALA A 200 1.82 -22.42 -9.17
C ALA A 200 1.48 -22.70 -7.70
N LYS A 201 2.38 -23.39 -6.99
CA LYS A 201 2.23 -23.68 -5.56
C LYS A 201 2.14 -22.40 -4.72
N SER A 202 2.93 -21.37 -5.05
CA SER A 202 2.90 -20.09 -4.36
C SER A 202 1.55 -19.41 -4.47
N PHE A 203 0.98 -19.36 -5.68
CA PHE A 203 -0.35 -18.79 -5.86
C PHE A 203 -1.44 -19.62 -5.19
N ILE A 204 -1.36 -20.96 -5.22
CA ILE A 204 -2.31 -21.84 -4.51
C ILE A 204 -2.24 -21.57 -3.00
N ILE A 205 -1.05 -21.53 -2.40
CA ILE A 205 -0.90 -21.26 -0.97
C ILE A 205 -1.43 -19.87 -0.62
N SER A 206 -1.13 -18.85 -1.44
CA SER A 206 -1.69 -17.51 -1.23
C SER A 206 -3.21 -17.52 -1.28
N LEU A 207 -3.82 -18.22 -2.25
CA LEU A 207 -5.27 -18.34 -2.37
C LEU A 207 -5.88 -19.03 -1.15
N VAL A 208 -5.24 -20.09 -0.63
CA VAL A 208 -5.68 -20.77 0.59
C VAL A 208 -5.70 -19.79 1.78
N PHE A 209 -4.63 -19.00 1.98
CA PHE A 209 -4.63 -18.01 3.06
C PHE A 209 -5.69 -16.92 2.87
N TYR A 210 -5.94 -16.48 1.63
CA TYR A 210 -7.03 -15.53 1.34
C TYR A 210 -8.39 -16.10 1.73
N LEU A 211 -8.65 -17.35 1.34
CA LEU A 211 -9.89 -18.05 1.65
C LEU A 211 -10.03 -18.29 3.16
N LEU A 212 -8.94 -18.56 3.88
CA LEU A 212 -8.98 -18.67 5.35
C LEU A 212 -9.36 -17.34 6.00
N ILE A 213 -8.84 -16.20 5.52
CA ILE A 213 -9.27 -14.88 5.99
C ILE A 213 -10.77 -14.70 5.71
N PHE A 214 -11.20 -14.98 4.49
CA PHE A 214 -12.61 -14.84 4.10
C PHE A 214 -13.53 -15.71 4.96
N ILE A 215 -13.21 -16.99 5.15
CA ILE A 215 -13.97 -17.90 6.01
C ILE A 215 -13.98 -17.41 7.46
N SER A 216 -12.85 -16.89 7.96
CA SER A 216 -12.80 -16.35 9.33
C SER A 216 -13.76 -15.17 9.54
N ILE A 217 -13.92 -14.29 8.53
CA ILE A 217 -14.90 -13.20 8.57
C ILE A 217 -16.32 -13.78 8.69
N GLN A 218 -16.66 -14.76 7.87
CA GLN A 218 -18.00 -15.37 7.89
C GLN A 218 -18.29 -16.09 9.21
N LEU A 219 -17.32 -16.81 9.76
CA LEU A 219 -17.46 -17.47 11.07
C LEU A 219 -17.65 -16.45 12.19
N LEU A 220 -16.84 -15.38 12.22
CA LEU A 220 -16.94 -14.35 13.26
C LEU A 220 -18.25 -13.54 13.15
N LYS A 221 -18.78 -13.34 11.94
CA LYS A 221 -20.13 -12.80 11.73
C LYS A 221 -21.22 -13.71 12.28
N LEU A 222 -21.12 -15.03 12.09
CA LEU A 222 -22.08 -15.97 12.68
C LEU A 222 -22.01 -15.94 14.21
N CYS A 223 -20.80 -15.88 14.78
CA CYS A 223 -20.61 -15.75 16.22
C CYS A 223 -21.10 -14.41 16.78
N SER A 224 -21.01 -13.31 16.00
CA SER A 224 -21.48 -11.99 16.45
C SER A 224 -23.00 -11.92 16.60
N LEU A 225 -23.76 -12.79 15.94
CA LEU A 225 -25.21 -12.94 16.19
C LEU A 225 -25.54 -13.41 17.61
N GLN A 226 -24.56 -14.02 18.30
CA GLN A 226 -24.74 -14.58 19.64
C GLN A 226 -24.03 -13.75 20.73
N SER A 227 -23.08 -12.90 20.37
CA SER A 227 -22.32 -12.09 21.34
C SER A 227 -21.67 -10.88 20.69
N GLU A 228 -21.90 -9.70 21.29
CA GLU A 228 -21.29 -8.41 20.92
C GLU A 228 -19.74 -8.46 20.96
N PHE A 229 -19.17 -9.38 21.75
CA PHE A 229 -17.71 -9.59 21.79
C PHE A 229 -17.14 -9.86 20.40
N PHE A 230 -17.83 -10.66 19.58
CA PHE A 230 -17.36 -11.04 18.25
C PHE A 230 -17.60 -9.97 17.18
N GLU A 231 -18.54 -9.05 17.42
CA GLU A 231 -18.86 -7.96 16.48
C GLU A 231 -17.63 -7.09 16.21
N THR A 232 -16.92 -6.70 17.27
CA THR A 232 -15.67 -5.92 17.16
C THR A 232 -14.49 -6.70 16.55
N LYS A 233 -14.65 -8.01 16.34
CA LYS A 233 -13.60 -8.92 15.88
C LYS A 233 -13.84 -9.47 14.48
N ILE A 234 -14.96 -9.17 13.82
CA ILE A 234 -15.32 -9.70 12.49
C ILE A 234 -14.14 -9.66 11.50
N TYR A 235 -13.41 -8.54 11.47
CA TYR A 235 -12.30 -8.31 10.55
C TYR A 235 -10.91 -8.56 11.16
N PHE A 236 -10.81 -9.24 12.29
CA PHE A 236 -9.57 -9.43 13.05
C PHE A 236 -8.39 -9.97 12.20
N PHE A 237 -8.65 -10.96 11.35
CA PHE A 237 -7.62 -11.57 10.50
C PHE A 237 -7.27 -10.75 9.23
N THR A 238 -7.96 -9.64 8.97
CA THR A 238 -7.64 -8.70 7.87
C THR A 238 -6.52 -7.73 8.24
N ASN A 239 -6.13 -7.66 9.52
CA ASN A 239 -5.05 -6.80 9.99
C ASN A 239 -3.74 -7.08 9.24
N SER A 240 -2.96 -6.01 8.99
CA SER A 240 -1.71 -6.07 8.21
C SER A 240 -0.71 -7.10 8.71
N HIS A 241 -0.69 -7.29 10.03
CA HIS A 241 0.23 -8.15 10.75
C HIS A 241 -0.45 -9.43 11.25
N SER A 242 -1.68 -9.73 10.83
CA SER A 242 -2.24 -11.07 11.05
C SER A 242 -1.40 -12.12 10.35
N ILE A 243 -1.25 -13.30 10.96
CA ILE A 243 -0.53 -14.44 10.36
C ILE A 243 -1.07 -14.81 8.97
N LEU A 244 -2.40 -14.72 8.77
CA LEU A 244 -3.04 -15.09 7.51
C LEU A 244 -2.72 -14.06 6.42
N THR A 245 -2.85 -12.76 6.75
CA THR A 245 -2.50 -11.66 5.85
C THR A 245 -1.01 -11.64 5.52
N PHE A 246 -0.15 -11.95 6.49
CA PHE A 246 1.29 -12.09 6.30
C PHE A 246 1.62 -13.20 5.30
N PHE A 247 1.13 -14.42 5.53
CA PHE A 247 1.44 -15.54 4.63
C PHE A 247 0.83 -15.35 3.24
N PHE A 248 -0.39 -14.81 3.12
CA PHE A 248 -0.92 -14.40 1.82
C PHE A 248 0.09 -13.51 1.08
N THR A 249 0.54 -12.44 1.74
CA THR A 249 1.43 -11.44 1.14
C THR A 249 2.74 -12.08 0.68
N VAL A 250 3.37 -12.90 1.53
CA VAL A 250 4.65 -13.55 1.23
C VAL A 250 4.55 -14.49 0.04
N PHE A 251 3.55 -15.37 0.02
CA PHE A 251 3.41 -16.36 -1.05
C PHE A 251 2.92 -15.72 -2.36
N PHE A 252 2.03 -14.73 -2.30
CA PHE A 252 1.63 -13.97 -3.49
C PHE A 252 2.83 -13.24 -4.10
N PHE A 253 3.62 -12.56 -3.27
CA PHE A 253 4.84 -11.89 -3.70
C PHE A 253 5.85 -12.86 -4.32
N ASN A 254 6.09 -14.02 -3.70
CA ASN A 254 6.95 -15.06 -4.26
C ASN A 254 6.45 -15.56 -5.62
N GLY A 255 5.14 -15.83 -5.75
CA GLY A 255 4.53 -16.24 -7.03
C GLY A 255 4.77 -15.21 -8.12
N MET A 256 4.60 -13.92 -7.82
CA MET A 256 4.86 -12.82 -8.76
C MET A 256 6.34 -12.72 -9.16
N LEU A 257 7.27 -12.90 -8.21
CA LEU A 257 8.71 -12.91 -8.50
C LEU A 257 9.12 -14.07 -9.40
N SER A 258 8.47 -15.22 -9.28
CA SER A 258 8.75 -16.43 -10.06
C SER A 258 8.14 -16.43 -11.47
N LEU A 259 7.37 -15.40 -11.83
CA LEU A 259 6.91 -15.20 -13.21
C LEU A 259 8.08 -14.93 -14.16
N LYS A 260 7.91 -15.35 -15.42
CA LYS A 260 8.83 -15.00 -16.51
C LYS A 260 8.89 -13.48 -16.65
N SER A 261 10.11 -12.97 -16.78
CA SER A 261 10.35 -11.55 -17.03
C SER A 261 9.78 -11.15 -18.39
N PHE A 262 9.17 -9.97 -18.46
CA PHE A 262 8.65 -9.40 -19.71
C PHE A 262 8.58 -7.89 -19.62
N THR A 263 8.39 -7.21 -20.75
CA THR A 263 8.30 -5.75 -20.83
C THR A 263 7.02 -5.34 -21.54
N ASN A 264 6.27 -4.41 -20.94
CA ASN A 264 5.04 -3.85 -21.50
C ASN A 264 4.93 -2.36 -21.16
N TYR A 265 4.82 -1.53 -22.20
CA TYR A 265 4.79 -0.07 -22.06
C TYR A 265 3.60 0.41 -21.22
N TRP A 266 2.40 -0.08 -21.50
CA TRP A 266 1.17 0.39 -20.84
C TRP A 266 1.11 -0.02 -19.36
N LEU A 267 1.49 -1.26 -19.04
CA LEU A 267 1.59 -1.71 -17.65
C LEU A 267 2.60 -0.86 -16.86
N ASN A 268 3.77 -0.60 -17.45
CA ASN A 268 4.77 0.25 -16.82
C ASN A 268 4.28 1.68 -16.61
N LYS A 269 3.41 2.19 -17.50
CA LYS A 269 2.81 3.53 -17.38
C LYS A 269 1.78 3.58 -16.26
N VAL A 270 0.87 2.60 -16.21
CA VAL A 270 -0.14 2.50 -15.14
C VAL A 270 0.52 2.30 -13.78
N ALA A 271 1.53 1.43 -13.69
CA ALA A 271 2.24 1.17 -12.45
C ALA A 271 2.93 2.41 -11.86
N LYS A 272 3.47 3.30 -12.70
CA LYS A 272 4.03 4.59 -12.25
C LYS A 272 2.98 5.50 -11.61
N ALA A 273 1.74 5.44 -12.09
CA ALA A 273 0.64 6.26 -11.57
C ALA A 273 0.00 5.74 -10.29
N THR A 274 0.29 4.50 -9.87
CA THR A 274 -0.33 3.90 -8.67
C THR A 274 -0.22 4.75 -7.41
N PHE A 275 0.95 5.35 -7.14
CA PHE A 275 1.12 6.22 -5.97
C PHE A 275 0.23 7.47 -6.02
N ALA A 276 0.03 8.05 -7.21
CA ALA A 276 -0.89 9.17 -7.41
C ALA A 276 -2.34 8.73 -7.23
N ILE A 277 -2.73 7.56 -7.77
CA ILE A 277 -4.06 6.98 -7.56
C ILE A 277 -4.36 6.90 -6.06
N TYR A 278 -3.43 6.40 -5.23
CA TYR A 278 -3.57 6.38 -3.77
C TYR A 278 -3.85 7.77 -3.20
N LEU A 279 -3.00 8.74 -3.52
CA LEU A 279 -3.11 10.10 -2.98
C LEU A 279 -4.42 10.80 -3.37
N ILE A 280 -5.02 10.46 -4.51
CA ILE A 280 -6.25 11.07 -5.01
C ILE A 280 -7.49 10.46 -4.32
N HIS A 281 -7.67 9.14 -4.40
CA HIS A 281 -8.92 8.50 -3.92
C HIS A 281 -9.03 8.40 -2.40
N ASP A 282 -7.89 8.47 -1.70
CA ASP A 282 -7.80 8.44 -0.23
C ASP A 282 -7.43 9.81 0.36
N ASN A 283 -7.54 10.90 -0.42
CA ASN A 283 -7.38 12.25 0.13
C ASN A 283 -8.55 12.57 1.08
N ASP A 284 -8.27 13.08 2.28
CA ASP A 284 -9.31 13.35 3.29
C ASP A 284 -10.48 14.23 2.79
N PHE A 285 -10.24 15.21 1.92
CA PHE A 285 -11.30 16.07 1.36
C PHE A 285 -12.04 15.40 0.20
N ILE A 286 -11.34 14.63 -0.63
CA ILE A 286 -11.95 14.00 -1.81
C ILE A 286 -12.69 12.72 -1.43
N ARG A 287 -12.20 11.99 -0.43
CA ARG A 287 -12.62 10.62 -0.11
C ARG A 287 -14.11 10.51 0.17
N GLU A 288 -14.65 11.30 1.10
CA GLU A 288 -16.08 11.21 1.42
C GLU A 288 -16.94 11.56 0.22
N TRP A 289 -16.64 12.68 -0.44
CA TRP A 289 -17.35 13.12 -1.65
C TRP A 289 -17.29 12.08 -2.78
N LEU A 290 -16.11 11.52 -3.04
CA LEU A 290 -15.91 10.51 -4.09
C LEU A 290 -16.75 9.27 -3.83
N TRP A 291 -16.66 8.69 -2.63
CA TRP A 291 -17.24 7.39 -2.35
C TRP A 291 -18.73 7.46 -1.99
N LYS A 292 -19.16 8.51 -1.26
CA LYS A 292 -20.53 8.65 -0.76
C LYS A 292 -21.41 9.52 -1.67
N ASP A 293 -20.89 10.62 -2.23
CA ASP A 293 -21.73 11.56 -2.99
C ASP A 293 -21.69 11.32 -4.51
N LEU A 294 -20.49 11.08 -5.06
CA LEU A 294 -20.28 10.87 -6.49
C LEU A 294 -20.60 9.43 -6.91
N LEU A 295 -19.96 8.45 -6.25
CA LEU A 295 -20.16 7.03 -6.55
C LEU A 295 -21.32 6.42 -5.78
N LYS A 296 -21.80 7.04 -4.68
CA LYS A 296 -22.95 6.59 -3.90
C LYS A 296 -22.91 5.09 -3.58
N VAL A 297 -21.75 4.61 -3.16
CA VAL A 297 -21.46 3.17 -3.09
C VAL A 297 -22.48 2.41 -2.22
N SER A 298 -22.92 3.00 -1.11
CA SER A 298 -23.95 2.46 -0.23
C SER A 298 -25.29 2.24 -0.95
N ASP A 299 -25.70 3.14 -1.84
CA ASP A 299 -26.99 3.06 -2.54
C ASP A 299 -27.05 1.83 -3.47
N TYR A 300 -25.90 1.37 -3.94
CA TYR A 300 -25.78 0.17 -4.78
C TYR A 300 -25.62 -1.12 -3.99
N ARG A 301 -25.45 -1.08 -2.66
CA ARG A 301 -25.15 -2.25 -1.81
C ARG A 301 -26.17 -3.38 -1.95
N HIS A 302 -27.45 -3.05 -2.06
CA HIS A 302 -28.54 -4.02 -2.23
C HIS A 302 -29.00 -4.18 -3.69
N SER A 303 -28.32 -3.52 -4.63
CA SER A 303 -28.67 -3.54 -6.04
C SER A 303 -28.09 -4.76 -6.76
N SER A 304 -28.81 -5.28 -7.76
CA SER A 304 -28.34 -6.37 -8.63
C SER A 304 -27.13 -5.97 -9.49
N ILE A 305 -26.91 -4.66 -9.69
CA ILE A 305 -25.77 -4.13 -10.45
C ILE A 305 -24.56 -3.78 -9.58
N PHE A 306 -24.54 -4.16 -8.30
CA PHE A 306 -23.46 -3.85 -7.36
C PHE A 306 -22.06 -4.20 -7.89
N ILE A 307 -21.88 -5.42 -8.41
CA ILE A 307 -20.59 -5.86 -8.94
C ILE A 307 -20.14 -5.04 -10.15
N TRP A 308 -21.08 -4.65 -11.02
CA TRP A 308 -20.80 -3.83 -12.18
C TRP A 308 -20.46 -2.39 -11.78
N HIS A 309 -21.17 -1.86 -10.79
CA HIS A 309 -20.87 -0.56 -10.19
C HIS A 309 -19.46 -0.54 -9.58
N TYR A 310 -19.10 -1.58 -8.84
CA TYR A 310 -17.74 -1.77 -8.31
C TYR A 310 -16.69 -1.77 -9.43
N ILE A 311 -16.83 -2.64 -10.44
CA ILE A 311 -15.86 -2.74 -11.55
C ILE A 311 -15.70 -1.39 -12.25
N PHE A 312 -16.83 -0.73 -12.56
CA PHE A 312 -16.83 0.58 -13.19
C PHE A 312 -16.11 1.63 -12.32
N SER A 313 -16.40 1.68 -11.02
CA SER A 313 -15.81 2.62 -10.06
C SER A 313 -14.29 2.47 -9.99
N ILE A 314 -13.77 1.24 -9.87
CA ILE A 314 -12.33 0.99 -9.81
C ILE A 314 -11.66 1.39 -11.13
N LEU A 315 -12.22 1.02 -12.28
CA LEU A 315 -11.67 1.39 -13.58
C LEU A 315 -11.66 2.91 -13.78
N LEU A 316 -12.72 3.60 -13.35
CA LEU A 316 -12.81 5.05 -13.42
C LEU A 316 -11.73 5.73 -12.56
N ILE A 317 -11.54 5.29 -11.32
CA ILE A 317 -10.51 5.82 -10.41
C ILE A 317 -9.11 5.60 -10.99
N PHE A 318 -8.83 4.41 -11.53
CA PHE A 318 -7.56 4.13 -12.19
C PHE A 318 -7.34 5.02 -13.42
N LEU A 319 -8.36 5.16 -14.28
CA LEU A 319 -8.27 5.98 -15.49
C LEU A 319 -8.01 7.45 -15.14
N ILE A 320 -8.81 8.03 -14.24
CA ILE A 320 -8.64 9.43 -13.81
C ILE A 320 -7.29 9.62 -13.15
N GLY A 321 -6.88 8.73 -12.25
CA GLY A 321 -5.58 8.85 -11.56
C GLY A 321 -4.39 8.75 -12.52
N VAL A 322 -4.46 7.89 -13.55
CA VAL A 322 -3.43 7.82 -14.60
C VAL A 322 -3.39 9.12 -15.40
N ILE A 323 -4.54 9.68 -15.79
CA ILE A 323 -4.61 10.93 -16.55
C ILE A 323 -4.03 12.09 -15.73
N LEU A 324 -4.46 12.24 -14.48
CA LEU A 324 -3.99 13.31 -13.59
C LEU A 324 -2.48 13.19 -13.33
N GLU A 325 -1.96 11.98 -13.18
CA GLU A 325 -0.52 11.80 -13.00
C GLU A 325 0.27 12.17 -14.26
N ILE A 326 -0.22 11.82 -15.45
CA ILE A 326 0.43 12.24 -16.70
C ILE A 326 0.49 13.77 -16.80
N LEU A 327 -0.60 14.45 -16.47
CA LEU A 327 -0.66 15.93 -16.47
C LEU A 327 0.33 16.52 -15.45
N ARG A 328 0.35 15.99 -14.22
CA ARG A 328 1.30 16.42 -13.19
C ARG A 328 2.75 16.19 -13.59
N GLU A 329 3.08 15.03 -14.18
CA GLU A 329 4.43 14.73 -14.65
C GLU A 329 4.92 15.80 -15.65
N VAL A 330 4.07 16.24 -16.58
CA VAL A 330 4.40 17.31 -17.54
C VAL A 330 4.71 18.62 -16.81
N VAL A 331 3.85 19.04 -15.87
CA VAL A 331 4.03 20.27 -15.09
C VAL A 331 5.34 20.23 -14.28
N PHE A 332 5.61 19.12 -13.60
CA PHE A 332 6.82 18.96 -12.79
C PHE A 332 8.09 18.93 -13.63
N LYS A 333 8.04 18.27 -14.78
CA LYS A 333 9.16 18.24 -15.73
C LYS A 333 9.55 19.65 -16.16
N MET A 334 8.55 20.48 -16.48
CA MET A 334 8.77 21.85 -16.96
C MET A 334 9.26 22.80 -15.86
N LEU A 335 8.71 22.69 -14.64
CA LEU A 335 8.90 23.72 -13.61
C LEU A 335 9.91 23.36 -12.52
N LEU A 336 10.07 22.07 -12.22
CA LEU A 336 10.72 21.62 -10.98
C LEU A 336 11.90 20.65 -11.21
N GLU A 337 12.00 19.98 -12.36
CA GLU A 337 12.98 18.90 -12.54
C GLU A 337 14.43 19.35 -12.31
N ASP A 338 14.85 20.48 -12.90
CA ASP A 338 16.21 21.00 -12.75
C ASP A 338 16.49 21.47 -11.32
N LYS A 339 15.49 22.07 -10.65
CA LYS A 339 15.59 22.49 -9.24
C LYS A 339 15.75 21.28 -8.33
N ILE A 340 14.96 20.22 -8.53
CA ILE A 340 15.05 18.97 -7.78
C ILE A 340 16.42 18.34 -7.95
N LYS A 341 16.95 18.26 -9.19
CA LYS A 341 18.29 17.71 -9.45
C LYS A 341 19.37 18.52 -8.72
N LYS A 342 19.33 19.85 -8.80
CA LYS A 342 20.30 20.73 -8.14
C LYS A 342 20.28 20.56 -6.62
N ILE A 343 19.09 20.61 -6.00
CA ILE A 343 18.95 20.43 -4.55
C ILE A 343 19.41 19.02 -4.15
N SER A 344 18.99 17.99 -4.90
CA SER A 344 19.38 16.61 -4.60
C SER A 344 20.89 16.42 -4.66
N THR A 345 21.60 17.00 -5.64
CA THR A 345 23.06 16.87 -5.71
C THR A 345 23.73 17.48 -4.49
N ASN A 346 23.32 18.68 -4.08
CA ASN A 346 23.87 19.36 -2.91
C ASN A 346 23.60 18.58 -1.62
N CYS A 347 22.36 18.13 -1.42
CA CYS A 347 22.00 17.33 -0.25
C CYS A 347 22.74 15.98 -0.23
N ASN A 348 22.85 15.30 -1.37
CA ASN A 348 23.58 14.03 -1.44
C ASN A 348 25.05 14.19 -1.05
N LEU A 349 25.73 15.27 -1.47
CA LEU A 349 27.13 15.55 -1.08
C LEU A 349 27.34 15.73 0.42
N ILE A 350 26.32 16.24 1.12
CA ILE A 350 26.35 16.43 2.56
C ILE A 350 26.01 15.12 3.26
N LEU A 351 24.91 14.48 2.85
CA LEU A 351 24.35 13.30 3.51
C LEU A 351 25.19 12.04 3.29
N SER A 352 25.85 11.90 2.15
CA SER A 352 26.70 10.74 1.86
C SER A 352 27.84 10.55 2.86
N LYS A 353 28.23 11.62 3.58
CA LYS A 353 29.25 11.56 4.65
C LYS A 353 28.76 10.84 5.91
N PHE A 354 27.44 10.72 6.09
CA PHE A 354 26.82 10.12 7.28
C PHE A 354 26.22 8.75 6.99
N PHE A 355 26.12 8.37 5.71
CA PHE A 355 25.61 7.07 5.33
C PHE A 355 26.74 6.04 5.28
N PRO A 356 26.48 4.82 5.76
CA PRO A 356 27.44 3.74 5.63
C PRO A 356 27.64 3.40 4.14
N GLU A 357 28.90 3.11 3.79
CA GLU A 357 29.31 2.70 2.44
C GLU A 357 28.90 1.28 2.09
#